data_AF-X1EW10-F1
#
_entry.id   AF-X1EW10-F1
#
_cell.length_a   1.000
_cell.length_b   1.000
_cell.length_c   1.000
_cell.angle_alpha   90.00
_cell.angle_beta   90.00
_cell.angle_gamma   90.00
#
_symmetry.space_group_name_H-M   'P 1'
#
loop_
_entity.id
_entity.type
_entity.pdbx_description
1 polymer ?
#
loop_
_entity_poly.entity_id
_entity_poly.type
_entity_poly.pdbx_seq_one_letter_code
_entity_poly.pdbx_strand_id
1 'polypeptide(L)'
;GKVKMLIVTLVVASLFIMVSMGSVFAQQTTLTVWWWQHWPNCMGPAIDDFLEQNPDITLEQTVMGTGDVYDSLLLALAAGEGTPDIVALESSHIGKFVEVGGLADITDRISPWIDKMDPSKWADMTDREGKICGMPVDSGPVAIWYRRDVFEQAGLPSDPESVAELLDTWDDYYEVAKIIKAIKYYPVRYCNCTHLTMGLSRLVFGKKVEILG
;
A
#
# COMPACT_ATOMS: atom_id res chain seq x y z
N GLY A 1 52.31 -48.59 24.45
CA GLY A 1 50.90 -48.97 24.26
C GLY A 1 49.94 -47.91 24.77
N LYS A 2 49.84 -47.74 26.09
CA LYS A 2 48.79 -46.92 26.74
C LYS A 2 48.86 -45.41 26.46
N VAL A 3 50.06 -44.83 26.32
CA VAL A 3 50.24 -43.38 26.04
C VAL A 3 49.84 -43.00 24.61
N LYS A 4 50.13 -43.85 23.62
CA LYS A 4 49.67 -43.63 22.22
C LYS A 4 48.14 -43.73 22.10
N MET A 5 47.51 -44.59 22.89
CA MET A 5 46.05 -44.74 22.90
C MET A 5 45.35 -43.53 23.54
N LEU A 6 45.94 -42.91 24.57
CA LEU A 6 45.38 -41.72 25.22
C LEU A 6 45.41 -40.47 24.32
N ILE A 7 46.48 -40.29 23.54
CA ILE A 7 46.65 -39.14 22.63
C ILE A 7 45.68 -39.24 21.44
N VAL A 8 45.46 -40.45 20.91
CA VAL A 8 44.51 -40.66 19.79
C VAL A 8 43.07 -40.40 20.24
N THR A 9 42.68 -40.77 21.46
CA THR A 9 41.33 -40.51 21.97
C THR A 9 41.07 -39.01 22.22
N LEU A 10 42.08 -38.26 22.68
CA LEU A 10 41.97 -36.81 22.89
C LEU A 10 41.84 -36.03 21.57
N VAL A 11 42.55 -36.44 20.51
CA VAL A 11 42.47 -35.81 19.18
C VAL A 11 41.15 -36.12 18.48
N VAL A 12 40.61 -37.33 18.63
CA VAL A 12 39.30 -37.71 18.05
C VAL A 12 38.15 -37.02 18.80
N ALA A 13 38.22 -36.88 20.12
CA ALA A 13 37.22 -36.14 20.90
C ALA A 13 37.21 -34.63 20.58
N SER A 14 38.37 -34.04 20.31
CA SER A 14 38.46 -32.62 19.90
C SER A 14 38.05 -32.38 18.45
N LEU A 15 38.22 -33.36 17.55
CA LEU A 15 37.63 -33.29 16.19
C LEU A 15 36.11 -33.45 16.21
N PHE A 16 35.54 -34.22 17.15
CA PHE A 16 34.08 -34.40 17.24
C PHE A 16 33.34 -33.17 17.77
N ILE A 17 33.99 -32.34 18.61
CA ILE A 17 33.39 -31.10 19.14
C ILE A 17 33.41 -29.97 18.09
N MET A 18 34.30 -30.01 17.10
CA MET A 18 34.32 -29.01 16.01
C MET A 18 33.25 -29.25 14.93
N VAL A 19 32.67 -30.45 14.83
CA VAL A 19 31.64 -30.76 13.81
C VAL A 19 30.22 -30.40 14.28
N SER A 20 29.99 -30.18 15.58
CA SER A 20 28.67 -29.79 16.10
C SER A 20 28.44 -28.27 16.16
N MET A 21 29.37 -27.47 15.64
CA MET A 21 29.24 -26.01 15.58
C MET A 21 29.28 -25.52 14.13
N GLY A 22 28.70 -26.33 13.24
CA GLY A 22 28.27 -25.86 11.94
C GLY A 22 27.40 -24.65 12.15
N SER A 23 27.95 -23.49 11.81
CA SER A 23 27.30 -22.20 11.87
C SER A 23 25.88 -22.33 11.35
N VAL A 24 24.90 -22.20 12.24
CA VAL A 24 23.59 -21.70 11.87
C VAL A 24 23.83 -20.24 11.49
N PHE A 25 24.40 -20.01 10.32
CA PHE A 25 24.17 -18.74 9.64
C PHE A 25 22.69 -18.78 9.32
N ALA A 26 21.89 -18.04 10.10
CA ALA A 26 20.55 -17.69 9.69
C ALA A 26 20.66 -17.19 8.24
N GLN A 27 20.04 -17.91 7.31
CA GLN A 27 20.10 -17.55 5.91
C GLN A 27 19.32 -16.25 5.76
N GLN A 28 20.06 -15.14 5.69
CA GLN A 28 19.46 -13.82 5.57
C GLN A 28 18.65 -13.77 4.27
N THR A 29 17.35 -13.57 4.40
CA THR A 29 16.41 -13.50 3.29
C THR A 29 16.10 -12.03 3.03
N THR A 30 16.29 -11.58 1.79
CA THR A 30 15.96 -10.21 1.38
C THR A 30 14.68 -10.23 0.58
N LEU A 31 13.68 -9.48 1.04
CA LEU A 31 12.41 -9.28 0.35
C LEU A 31 12.45 -7.91 -0.35
N THR A 32 12.04 -7.90 -1.62
CA THR A 32 11.97 -6.70 -2.43
C THR A 32 10.53 -6.17 -2.50
N VAL A 33 10.36 -4.87 -2.26
CA VAL A 33 9.04 -4.22 -2.23
C VAL A 33 9.02 -3.00 -3.12
N TRP A 34 8.04 -2.93 -4.02
CA TRP A 34 7.76 -1.73 -4.82
C TRP A 34 6.47 -1.09 -4.37
N TRP A 35 6.51 0.21 -4.06
CA TRP A 35 5.35 0.91 -3.53
C TRP A 35 5.41 2.43 -3.78
N TRP A 36 4.32 3.12 -3.42
CA TRP A 36 4.18 4.55 -3.68
C TRP A 36 4.88 5.42 -2.63
N GLN A 37 5.13 6.68 -2.98
CA GLN A 37 5.89 7.63 -2.15
C GLN A 37 5.45 7.80 -0.70
N HIS A 38 4.16 7.59 -0.41
CA HIS A 38 3.63 7.78 0.94
C HIS A 38 3.65 6.52 1.80
N TRP A 39 3.70 5.33 1.18
CA TRP A 39 3.59 4.05 1.88
C TRP A 39 4.65 3.80 2.95
N PRO A 40 5.95 4.11 2.74
CA PRO A 40 6.95 3.95 3.79
C PRO A 40 6.56 4.64 5.10
N ASN A 41 5.98 5.84 5.03
CA ASN A 41 5.59 6.60 6.21
C ASN A 41 4.35 6.01 6.90
N CYS A 42 3.45 5.37 6.13
CA CYS A 42 2.23 4.76 6.66
C CYS A 42 2.49 3.36 7.24
N MET A 43 3.44 2.63 6.68
CA MET A 43 3.74 1.24 7.05
C MET A 43 4.94 1.09 7.99
N GLY A 44 5.70 2.17 8.22
CA GLY A 44 6.93 2.15 9.04
C GLY A 44 6.81 1.36 10.34
N PRO A 45 5.88 1.70 11.25
CA PRO A 45 5.74 0.98 12.52
C PRO A 45 5.43 -0.52 12.34
N ALA A 46 4.59 -0.88 11.37
CA ALA A 46 4.24 -2.27 11.11
C ALA A 46 5.42 -3.06 10.50
N ILE A 47 6.25 -2.40 9.68
CA ILE A 47 7.47 -2.99 9.12
C ILE A 47 8.53 -3.16 10.21
N ASP A 48 8.70 -2.18 11.08
CA ASP A 48 9.63 -2.26 12.20
C ASP A 48 9.27 -3.44 13.11
N ASP A 49 8.00 -3.54 13.52
CA ASP A 49 7.48 -4.67 14.31
C ASP A 49 7.72 -6.02 13.61
N PHE A 50 7.56 -6.07 12.28
CA PHE A 50 7.80 -7.27 11.48
C PHE A 50 9.28 -7.65 11.44
N LEU A 51 10.18 -6.70 11.21
CA LEU A 51 11.63 -6.94 11.15
C LEU A 51 12.21 -7.28 12.51
N GLU A 52 11.68 -6.71 13.60
CA GLU A 52 12.06 -7.09 14.97
C GLU A 52 11.70 -8.54 15.29
N GLN A 53 10.55 -9.02 14.80
CA GLN A 53 10.10 -10.41 14.98
C GLN A 53 10.78 -11.40 14.03
N ASN A 54 11.36 -10.91 12.93
CA ASN A 54 11.99 -11.72 11.88
C ASN A 54 13.40 -11.18 11.55
N PRO A 55 14.38 -11.36 12.46
CA PRO A 55 15.71 -10.76 12.33
C PRO A 55 16.55 -11.33 11.18
N ASP A 56 16.13 -12.46 10.61
CA ASP A 56 16.69 -13.08 9.42
C ASP A 56 16.14 -12.50 8.11
N ILE A 57 15.11 -11.65 8.19
CA ILE A 57 14.52 -10.98 7.03
C ILE A 57 15.03 -9.54 6.92
N THR A 58 15.30 -9.12 5.70
CA THR A 58 15.61 -7.73 5.33
C THR A 58 14.65 -7.25 4.24
N LEU A 59 14.41 -5.94 4.19
CA LEU A 59 13.46 -5.34 3.24
C LEU A 59 14.16 -4.32 2.35
N GLU A 60 14.23 -4.60 1.05
CA GLU A 60 14.67 -3.66 0.03
C GLU A 60 13.47 -2.95 -0.59
N GLN A 61 13.35 -1.65 -0.34
CA GLN A 61 12.18 -0.86 -0.70
C GLN A 61 12.49 0.06 -1.86
N THR A 62 11.70 -0.01 -2.93
CA THR A 62 11.76 0.90 -4.07
C THR A 62 10.51 1.77 -4.09
N VAL A 63 10.72 3.07 -4.02
CA VAL A 63 9.67 4.08 -3.96
C VAL A 63 9.54 4.78 -5.30
N MET A 64 8.35 4.74 -5.89
CA MET A 64 8.07 5.29 -7.22
C MET A 64 6.76 6.08 -7.27
N GLY A 65 6.53 6.82 -8.36
CA GLY A 65 5.20 7.35 -8.67
C GLY A 65 4.20 6.22 -8.95
N THR A 66 2.90 6.46 -8.73
CA THR A 66 1.87 5.43 -8.89
C THR A 66 1.87 4.78 -10.27
N GLY A 67 1.91 5.60 -11.34
CA GLY A 67 1.97 5.07 -12.71
C GLY A 67 3.28 4.32 -12.99
N ASP A 68 4.41 4.81 -12.46
CA ASP A 68 5.72 4.21 -12.66
C ASP A 68 5.81 2.80 -12.07
N VAL A 69 5.15 2.54 -10.93
CA VAL A 69 5.05 1.18 -10.35
C VAL A 69 4.38 0.23 -11.33
N TYR A 70 3.28 0.65 -11.96
CA TYR A 70 2.50 -0.20 -12.87
C TYR A 70 3.26 -0.49 -14.16
N ASP A 71 3.88 0.53 -14.74
CA ASP A 71 4.66 0.39 -15.97
C ASP A 71 5.91 -0.46 -15.72
N SER A 72 6.61 -0.25 -14.60
CA SER A 72 7.78 -1.03 -14.21
C SER A 72 7.43 -2.49 -13.97
N LEU A 73 6.31 -2.76 -13.28
CA LEU A 73 5.86 -4.14 -13.04
C LEU A 73 5.53 -4.85 -14.36
N LEU A 74 4.82 -4.17 -15.27
CA LEU A 74 4.50 -4.75 -16.57
C LEU A 74 5.76 -5.05 -17.40
N LEU A 75 6.75 -4.15 -17.38
CA LEU A 75 8.04 -4.36 -18.05
C LEU A 75 8.82 -5.53 -17.46
N ALA A 76 8.90 -5.62 -16.12
CA ALA A 76 9.56 -6.73 -15.43
C ALA A 76 8.89 -8.08 -15.74
N LEU A 77 7.55 -8.11 -15.72
CA LEU A 77 6.77 -9.30 -16.08
C LEU A 77 7.00 -9.71 -17.55
N ALA A 78 7.06 -8.74 -18.47
CA ALA A 78 7.34 -9.02 -19.88
C ALA A 78 8.78 -9.50 -20.11
N ALA A 79 9.75 -9.02 -19.32
CA ALA A 79 11.13 -9.49 -19.35
C ALA A 79 11.29 -10.88 -18.71
N GLY A 80 10.38 -11.27 -17.81
CA GLY A 80 10.46 -12.52 -17.05
C GLY A 80 11.50 -12.48 -15.92
N GLU A 81 12.05 -11.32 -15.60
CA GLU A 81 13.02 -11.10 -14.54
C GLU A 81 12.85 -9.71 -13.91
N GLY A 82 13.38 -9.52 -12.70
CA GLY A 82 13.39 -8.22 -12.02
C GLY A 82 12.05 -7.79 -11.40
N THR A 83 11.09 -8.70 -11.27
CA THR A 83 9.86 -8.45 -10.51
C THR A 83 10.15 -8.38 -9.01
N PRO A 84 9.49 -7.50 -8.25
CA PRO A 84 9.59 -7.51 -6.80
C PRO A 84 8.84 -8.70 -6.20
N ASP A 85 9.15 -9.04 -4.95
CA ASP A 85 8.38 -10.02 -4.17
C ASP A 85 7.01 -9.45 -3.78
N ILE A 86 6.94 -8.15 -3.49
CA ILE A 86 5.72 -7.44 -3.08
C ILE A 86 5.58 -6.16 -3.89
N VAL A 87 4.38 -5.89 -4.40
CA VAL A 87 4.08 -4.67 -5.16
C VAL A 87 2.76 -4.05 -4.72
N ALA A 88 2.75 -2.73 -4.54
CA ALA A 88 1.53 -1.97 -4.29
C ALA A 88 0.78 -1.73 -5.60
N LEU A 89 -0.48 -2.17 -5.65
CA LEU A 89 -1.38 -2.00 -6.78
C LEU A 89 -2.72 -1.43 -6.32
N GLU A 90 -3.31 -0.53 -7.11
CA GLU A 90 -4.72 -0.20 -6.96
C GLU A 90 -5.58 -1.40 -7.37
N SER A 91 -6.70 -1.62 -6.66
CA SER A 91 -7.61 -2.74 -6.96
C SER A 91 -8.07 -2.76 -8.42
N SER A 92 -8.29 -1.58 -9.01
CA SER A 92 -8.66 -1.42 -10.42
C SER A 92 -7.62 -1.93 -11.42
N HIS A 93 -6.35 -2.08 -11.01
CA HIS A 93 -5.26 -2.55 -11.85
C HIS A 93 -4.97 -4.05 -11.69
N ILE A 94 -5.48 -4.69 -10.64
CA ILE A 94 -5.21 -6.11 -10.36
C ILE A 94 -5.61 -7.00 -11.53
N GLY A 95 -6.79 -6.79 -12.11
CA GLY A 95 -7.28 -7.58 -13.23
C GLY A 95 -6.31 -7.64 -14.41
N LYS A 96 -5.64 -6.52 -14.73
CA LYS A 96 -4.63 -6.45 -15.80
C LYS A 96 -3.42 -7.36 -15.50
N PHE A 97 -2.97 -7.39 -14.26
CA PHE A 97 -1.80 -8.18 -13.86
C PHE A 97 -2.13 -9.66 -13.68
N VAL A 98 -3.36 -9.99 -13.28
CA VAL A 98 -3.90 -11.36 -13.31
C VAL A 98 -3.95 -11.89 -14.74
N GLU A 99 -4.45 -11.10 -15.71
CA GLU A 99 -4.59 -11.55 -17.11
C GLU A 99 -3.25 -11.91 -17.77
N VAL A 100 -2.15 -11.28 -17.35
CA VAL A 100 -0.78 -11.62 -17.81
C VAL A 100 -0.08 -12.66 -16.94
N GLY A 101 -0.78 -13.25 -15.95
CA GLY A 101 -0.24 -14.25 -15.05
C GLY A 101 0.84 -13.73 -14.10
N GLY A 102 0.85 -12.42 -13.83
CA GLY A 102 1.91 -11.75 -13.09
C GLY A 102 1.74 -11.73 -11.56
N LEU A 103 0.63 -12.24 -11.05
CA LEU A 103 0.33 -12.28 -9.62
C LEU A 103 0.21 -13.71 -9.13
N ALA A 104 0.78 -14.00 -7.96
CA ALA A 104 0.70 -15.30 -7.33
C ALA A 104 -0.69 -15.53 -6.71
N ASP A 105 -1.13 -16.79 -6.73
CA ASP A 105 -2.27 -17.24 -5.92
C ASP A 105 -1.84 -17.29 -4.44
N ILE A 106 -2.50 -16.48 -3.61
CA ILE A 106 -2.24 -16.39 -2.17
C ILE A 106 -3.40 -16.92 -1.33
N THR A 107 -4.40 -17.56 -1.93
CA THR A 107 -5.65 -18.01 -1.27
C THR A 107 -5.38 -18.80 0.02
N ASP A 108 -4.48 -19.78 -0.04
CA ASP A 108 -4.12 -20.61 1.10
C ASP A 108 -3.39 -19.82 2.21
N ARG A 109 -2.66 -18.77 1.83
CA ARG A 109 -1.85 -17.96 2.75
C ARG A 109 -2.69 -16.94 3.53
N ILE A 110 -3.81 -16.50 2.96
CA ILE A 110 -4.64 -15.43 3.54
C ILE A 110 -5.83 -15.95 4.36
N SER A 111 -6.06 -17.27 4.39
CA SER A 111 -7.18 -17.88 5.13
C SER A 111 -7.36 -17.35 6.57
N PRO A 112 -6.30 -17.11 7.38
CA PRO A 112 -6.45 -16.55 8.73
C PRO A 112 -6.94 -15.09 8.80
N TRP A 113 -7.05 -14.41 7.67
CA TRP A 113 -7.36 -12.98 7.54
C TRP A 113 -8.68 -12.70 6.84
N ILE A 114 -9.28 -13.69 6.17
CA ILE A 114 -10.53 -13.52 5.39
C ILE A 114 -11.62 -12.89 6.26
N ASP A 115 -11.88 -13.47 7.44
CA ASP A 115 -12.97 -13.03 8.34
C ASP A 115 -12.64 -11.73 9.10
N LYS A 116 -11.42 -11.20 8.97
CA LYS A 116 -10.99 -9.95 9.62
C LYS A 116 -11.14 -8.72 8.73
N MET A 117 -11.49 -8.91 7.46
CA MET A 117 -11.57 -7.85 6.46
C MET A 117 -13.00 -7.73 5.93
N ASP A 118 -13.35 -6.55 5.42
CA ASP A 118 -14.65 -6.34 4.78
C ASP A 118 -14.77 -7.27 3.55
N PRO A 119 -15.85 -8.06 3.41
CA PRO A 119 -16.01 -8.99 2.29
C PRO A 119 -15.92 -8.34 0.90
N SER A 120 -16.33 -7.08 0.77
CA SER A 120 -16.24 -6.34 -0.50
C SER A 120 -14.80 -6.20 -1.00
N LYS A 121 -13.83 -6.23 -0.09
CA LYS A 121 -12.40 -6.12 -0.43
C LYS A 121 -11.84 -7.35 -1.08
N TRP A 122 -12.35 -8.53 -0.73
CA TRP A 122 -11.89 -9.76 -1.34
C TRP A 122 -12.39 -9.89 -2.78
N ALA A 123 -13.57 -9.36 -3.10
CA ALA A 123 -14.11 -9.37 -4.46
C ALA A 123 -13.16 -8.67 -5.46
N ASP A 124 -12.57 -7.54 -5.06
CA ASP A 124 -11.61 -6.77 -5.85
C ASP A 124 -10.26 -7.50 -6.05
N MET A 125 -9.94 -8.47 -5.20
CA MET A 125 -8.68 -9.22 -5.22
C MET A 125 -8.82 -10.61 -5.84
N THR A 126 -10.03 -11.02 -6.20
CA THR A 126 -10.34 -12.37 -6.67
C THR A 126 -10.41 -12.40 -8.19
N ASP A 127 -9.70 -13.34 -8.81
CA ASP A 127 -9.73 -13.52 -10.25
C ASP A 127 -11.01 -14.25 -10.74
N ARG A 128 -11.12 -14.45 -12.05
CA ARG A 128 -12.26 -15.17 -12.67
C ARG A 128 -12.33 -16.65 -12.29
N GLU A 129 -11.24 -17.23 -11.79
CA GLU A 129 -11.12 -18.63 -11.36
C GLU A 129 -11.39 -18.80 -9.85
N GLY A 130 -11.58 -17.70 -9.12
CA GLY A 130 -11.84 -17.71 -7.68
C GLY A 130 -10.57 -17.67 -6.81
N LYS A 131 -9.40 -17.41 -7.39
CA LYS A 131 -8.14 -17.28 -6.67
C LYS A 131 -7.96 -15.85 -6.17
N ILE A 132 -7.48 -15.72 -4.95
CA ILE A 132 -7.14 -14.42 -4.37
C ILE A 132 -5.69 -14.09 -4.77
N CYS A 133 -5.53 -12.99 -5.50
CA CYS A 133 -4.25 -12.55 -6.09
C CYS A 133 -3.67 -11.31 -5.42
N GLY A 134 -4.23 -10.89 -4.28
CA GLY A 134 -3.79 -9.69 -3.57
C GLY A 134 -4.32 -9.61 -2.14
N MET A 135 -3.58 -8.91 -1.29
CA MET A 135 -3.98 -8.62 0.09
C MET A 135 -4.51 -7.17 0.13
N PRO A 136 -5.80 -6.95 0.49
CA PRO A 136 -6.29 -5.61 0.72
C PRO A 136 -5.58 -5.00 1.93
N VAL A 137 -5.08 -3.77 1.77
CA VAL A 137 -4.39 -3.02 2.83
C VAL A 137 -5.15 -1.78 3.28
N ASP A 138 -6.04 -1.27 2.42
CA ASP A 138 -6.68 0.03 2.62
C ASP A 138 -8.07 0.11 1.96
N SER A 139 -8.72 1.23 2.25
CA SER A 139 -9.94 1.67 1.58
C SER A 139 -9.86 3.15 1.29
N GLY A 140 -10.04 3.54 0.03
CA GLY A 140 -10.11 4.94 -0.37
C GLY A 140 -11.54 5.38 -0.71
N PRO A 141 -12.43 5.61 0.26
CA PRO A 141 -13.72 6.20 -0.02
C PRO A 141 -13.55 7.63 -0.51
N VAL A 142 -14.34 8.01 -1.51
CA VAL A 142 -14.43 9.40 -1.97
C VAL A 142 -15.42 10.14 -1.07
N ALA A 143 -15.00 11.29 -0.55
CA ALA A 143 -15.84 12.15 0.27
C ALA A 143 -15.77 13.60 -0.21
N ILE A 144 -16.84 14.36 0.03
CA ILE A 144 -16.87 15.80 -0.21
C ILE A 144 -16.32 16.53 1.01
N TRP A 145 -15.35 17.40 0.77
CA TRP A 145 -14.84 18.34 1.76
C TRP A 145 -15.32 19.73 1.37
N TYR A 146 -15.59 20.57 2.37
CA TYR A 146 -16.02 21.94 2.11
C TYR A 146 -15.44 22.91 3.15
N ARG A 147 -15.38 24.18 2.78
CA ARG A 147 -14.89 25.25 3.64
C ARG A 147 -16.09 25.96 4.28
N ARG A 148 -16.28 25.75 5.58
CA ARG A 148 -17.41 26.31 6.35
C ARG A 148 -17.50 27.83 6.23
N ASP A 149 -16.37 28.51 6.34
CA ASP A 149 -16.28 29.97 6.21
C ASP A 149 -16.63 30.48 4.81
N VAL A 150 -16.43 29.67 3.77
CA VAL A 150 -16.81 30.01 2.39
C VAL A 150 -18.31 29.81 2.18
N PHE A 151 -18.88 28.77 2.77
CA PHE A 151 -20.33 28.56 2.77
C PHE A 151 -21.05 29.69 3.54
N GLU A 152 -20.53 30.10 4.71
CA GLU A 152 -21.06 31.24 5.47
C GLU A 152 -20.99 32.56 4.69
N GLN A 153 -19.86 32.84 4.03
CA GLN A 153 -19.73 34.03 3.16
C GLN A 153 -20.70 34.01 1.97
N ALA A 154 -21.06 32.83 1.48
CA ALA A 154 -22.03 32.64 0.42
C ALA A 154 -23.50 32.67 0.92
N GLY A 155 -23.72 32.79 2.24
CA GLY A 155 -25.06 32.71 2.83
C GLY A 155 -25.66 31.30 2.82
N LEU A 156 -24.81 30.27 2.73
CA LEU A 156 -25.19 28.85 2.74
C LEU A 156 -25.00 28.27 4.16
N PRO A 157 -25.73 27.20 4.52
CA PRO A 157 -25.48 26.46 5.76
C PRO A 157 -24.04 25.92 5.80
N SER A 158 -23.42 25.85 6.98
CA SER A 158 -22.02 25.42 7.15
C SER A 158 -21.84 24.24 8.10
N ASP A 159 -22.92 23.66 8.60
CA ASP A 159 -22.91 22.41 9.34
C ASP A 159 -22.99 21.18 8.42
N PRO A 160 -22.41 20.04 8.79
CA PRO A 160 -22.27 18.89 7.88
C PRO A 160 -23.59 18.27 7.45
N GLU A 161 -24.59 18.23 8.33
CA GLU A 161 -25.90 17.64 8.04
C GLU A 161 -26.65 18.48 7.02
N SER A 162 -26.76 19.79 7.25
CA SER A 162 -27.42 20.71 6.31
C SER A 162 -26.66 20.82 4.99
N VAL A 163 -25.33 20.71 4.99
CA VAL A 163 -24.54 20.69 3.74
C VAL A 163 -24.73 19.38 2.97
N ALA A 164 -24.88 18.25 3.67
CA ALA A 164 -25.19 16.97 3.02
C ALA A 164 -26.58 17.03 2.36
N GLU A 165 -27.58 17.57 3.05
CA GLU A 165 -28.93 17.78 2.49
C GLU A 165 -28.92 18.78 1.31
N LEU A 166 -28.12 19.84 1.42
CA LEU A 166 -27.97 20.84 0.36
C LEU A 166 -27.24 20.29 -0.88
N LEU A 167 -26.42 19.25 -0.74
CA LEU A 167 -25.62 18.66 -1.82
C LEU A 167 -26.09 17.23 -2.18
N ASP A 168 -27.39 16.95 -2.00
CA ASP A 168 -27.97 15.62 -2.19
C ASP A 168 -27.89 15.15 -3.66
N THR A 169 -28.03 16.09 -4.61
CA THR A 169 -27.93 15.79 -6.04
C THR A 169 -26.79 16.54 -6.74
N TRP A 170 -26.40 16.05 -7.92
CA TRP A 170 -25.42 16.72 -8.77
C TRP A 170 -25.91 18.09 -9.27
N ASP A 171 -27.22 18.28 -9.42
CA ASP A 171 -27.80 19.56 -9.80
C ASP A 171 -27.72 20.56 -8.63
N ASP A 172 -28.02 20.12 -7.40
CA ASP A 172 -27.88 20.97 -6.21
C ASP A 172 -26.41 21.37 -6.01
N TYR A 173 -25.51 20.41 -6.17
CA TYR A 173 -24.07 20.65 -6.16
C TYR A 173 -23.65 21.70 -7.20
N TYR A 174 -24.19 21.62 -8.42
CA TYR A 174 -23.91 22.59 -9.48
C TYR A 174 -24.45 23.99 -9.18
N GLU A 175 -25.62 24.09 -8.57
CA GLU A 175 -26.19 25.37 -8.15
C GLU A 175 -25.40 26.01 -7.00
N VAL A 176 -25.00 25.22 -6.00
CA VAL A 176 -24.08 25.68 -4.94
C VAL A 176 -22.75 26.15 -5.53
N ALA A 177 -22.19 25.39 -6.48
CA ALA A 177 -20.97 25.78 -7.19
C ALA A 177 -21.11 27.15 -7.89
N LYS A 178 -22.25 27.47 -8.48
CA LYS A 178 -22.50 28.80 -9.09
C LYS A 178 -22.49 29.91 -8.05
N ILE A 179 -23.10 29.68 -6.88
CA ILE A 179 -23.11 30.65 -5.77
C ILE A 179 -21.68 30.90 -5.27
N ILE A 180 -20.91 29.84 -5.01
CA ILE A 180 -19.52 29.99 -4.54
C ILE A 180 -18.65 30.70 -5.59
N LYS A 181 -18.86 30.42 -6.88
CA LYS A 181 -18.16 31.12 -7.96
C LYS A 181 -18.46 32.62 -7.97
N ALA A 182 -19.70 33.02 -7.68
CA ALA A 182 -20.11 34.43 -7.66
C ALA A 182 -19.37 35.25 -6.59
N ILE A 183 -19.00 34.63 -5.46
CA ILE A 183 -18.18 35.27 -4.42
C ILE A 183 -16.66 35.16 -4.67
N LYS A 184 -16.25 34.82 -5.91
CA LYS A 184 -14.85 34.73 -6.38
C LYS A 184 -14.02 33.63 -5.71
N TYR A 185 -14.66 32.58 -5.20
CA TYR A 185 -14.00 31.35 -4.78
C TYR A 185 -14.07 30.32 -5.92
N TYR A 186 -13.08 29.43 -6.01
CA TYR A 186 -13.19 28.30 -6.93
C TYR A 186 -14.21 27.30 -6.39
N PRO A 187 -15.24 26.95 -7.17
CA PRO A 187 -16.29 26.06 -6.70
C PRO A 187 -15.87 24.61 -6.61
N VAL A 188 -14.90 24.20 -7.43
CA VAL A 188 -14.46 22.82 -7.49
C VAL A 188 -12.97 22.84 -7.70
N ARG A 189 -12.25 22.19 -6.80
CA ARG A 189 -10.89 21.76 -7.06
C ARG A 189 -10.90 20.25 -7.09
N TYR A 190 -10.57 19.68 -8.24
CA TYR A 190 -10.19 18.27 -8.30
C TYR A 190 -8.70 18.21 -7.99
N CYS A 191 -8.34 17.77 -6.79
CA CYS A 191 -6.95 17.45 -6.51
C CYS A 191 -6.72 16.02 -6.98
N ASN A 192 -6.03 15.84 -8.11
CA ASN A 192 -5.33 14.58 -8.34
C ASN A 192 -4.21 14.53 -7.29
N CYS A 193 -4.44 13.78 -6.22
CA CYS A 193 -3.50 13.63 -5.13
C CYS A 193 -2.38 12.65 -5.53
N THR A 194 -1.36 13.13 -6.23
CA THR A 194 -0.08 12.41 -6.34
C THR A 194 0.81 12.59 -5.10
N HIS A 195 0.46 13.50 -4.17
CA HIS A 195 1.33 13.88 -3.05
C HIS A 195 0.76 13.61 -1.65
N LEU A 196 -0.48 13.12 -1.53
CA LEU A 196 -1.09 12.69 -0.28
C LEU A 196 -1.92 11.44 -0.58
N THR A 197 -1.42 10.28 -0.14
CA THR A 197 -2.18 9.04 0.16
C THR A 197 -3.60 8.96 -0.43
N MET A 198 -3.77 8.05 -1.42
CA MET A 198 -5.02 7.38 -1.81
C MET A 198 -6.23 8.26 -2.15
N GLY A 199 -6.65 8.25 -3.42
CA GLY A 199 -8.07 8.27 -3.82
C GLY A 199 -9.03 9.35 -3.26
N LEU A 200 -8.53 10.40 -2.62
CA LEU A 200 -9.34 11.44 -2.02
C LEU A 200 -9.46 12.60 -3.00
N SER A 201 -10.62 12.70 -3.66
CA SER A 201 -10.97 13.90 -4.41
C SER A 201 -11.19 15.05 -3.43
N ARG A 202 -10.14 15.84 -3.24
CA ARG A 202 -10.12 16.99 -2.35
C ARG A 202 -10.83 18.17 -2.99
N LEU A 203 -12.14 18.30 -2.76
CA LEU A 203 -12.89 19.51 -3.04
C LEU A 203 -12.57 20.56 -1.97
N VAL A 204 -11.86 21.61 -2.34
CA VAL A 204 -11.61 22.77 -1.47
C VAL A 204 -12.08 24.00 -2.19
N PHE A 205 -13.17 24.58 -1.68
CA PHE A 205 -13.61 25.90 -2.07
C PHE A 205 -12.60 26.93 -1.55
N GLY A 206 -11.75 27.48 -2.43
CA GLY A 206 -10.63 28.34 -2.03
C GLY A 206 -10.38 29.48 -3.01
N LYS A 207 -9.74 30.56 -2.55
CA LYS A 207 -9.10 31.54 -3.46
C LYS A 207 -7.86 30.89 -4.08
N LYS A 208 -7.48 31.35 -5.28
CA LYS A 208 -6.30 30.91 -6.03
C LYS A 208 -5.10 30.76 -5.08
N VAL A 209 -4.68 29.52 -4.81
CA VAL A 209 -3.38 29.26 -4.19
C VAL A 209 -2.41 29.18 -5.35
N GLU A 210 -1.63 30.24 -5.55
CA GLU A 210 -0.41 30.14 -6.33
C GLU A 210 0.51 29.18 -5.58
N ILE A 211 0.75 28.01 -6.18
CA ILE A 211 1.77 27.09 -5.72
C ILE A 211 3.09 27.76 -6.11
N LEU A 212 3.70 28.46 -5.15
CA LEU A 212 5.09 28.85 -5.23
C LEU A 212 5.93 27.63 -4.87
N GLY A 213 6.80 27.22 -5.81
CA GLY A 213 7.86 26.23 -5.62
C GLY A 213 7.49 24.84 -6.08
#